data_AF-A0A2G9M428-F1
#
_entry.id   AF-A0A2G9M428-F1
#
_cell.length_a   1.000
_cell.length_b   1.000
_cell.length_c   1.000
_cell.angle_alpha   90.00
_cell.angle_beta   90.00
_cell.angle_gamma   90.00
#
_symmetry.space_group_name_H-M   'P 1'
#
loop_
_entity.id
_entity.type
_entity.pdbx_description
1 polymer ?
#
loop_
_entity_poly.entity_id
_entity_poly.type
_entity_poly.pdbx_seq_one_letter_code
_entity_poly.pdbx_strand_id
1 'polypeptide(L)'
;MGWLFGKKKVPKVPLPEGHLVDDRALRFPSSPTSRERVIEPEKVKEAVGIGSKPMMKEESIFPTAAPAPMPKPKMSKMPPMPRPMVSRRPVPEPMMERSPMESMSMEGPLFVKVDVYQRVLGEIDQVKEDLQQLGHLSRELEASGFNNEDNFTKLKRSVKNMHDKLLSMDKVLFKSQGD
;
A
#
# COMPACT_ATOMS: atom_id res chain seq x y z
N MET A 1 49.23 31.25 15.35
CA MET A 1 48.02 30.41 15.18
C MET A 1 46.79 31.26 15.50
N GLY A 2 46.20 31.92 14.50
CA GLY A 2 45.08 32.84 14.71
C GLY A 2 44.35 33.11 13.40
N TRP A 3 43.54 32.16 12.97
CA TRP A 3 42.67 32.28 11.80
C TRP A 3 41.38 33.01 12.23
N LEU A 4 41.39 34.33 12.09
CA LEU A 4 40.27 35.20 12.41
C LEU A 4 39.28 35.25 11.24
N PHE A 5 38.11 34.64 11.46
CA PHE A 5 36.81 34.90 10.85
C PHE A 5 36.77 35.94 9.72
N GLY A 6 36.90 35.46 8.48
CA GLY A 6 36.51 36.22 7.29
C GLY A 6 35.00 36.48 7.32
N LYS A 7 34.60 37.75 7.44
CA LYS A 7 33.20 38.20 7.35
C LYS A 7 32.63 37.89 5.97
N LYS A 8 31.86 36.80 5.84
CA LYS A 8 31.05 36.54 4.64
C LYS A 8 29.92 37.55 4.58
N LYS A 9 29.92 38.40 3.53
CA LYS A 9 28.80 39.30 3.22
C LYS A 9 27.61 38.46 2.74
N VAL A 10 26.53 38.45 3.51
CA VAL A 10 25.28 37.80 3.12
C VAL A 10 24.56 38.71 2.10
N PRO A 11 24.21 38.22 0.91
CA PRO A 11 23.46 39.01 -0.07
C PRO A 11 22.07 39.31 0.50
N LYS A 12 21.72 40.60 0.56
CA LYS A 12 20.44 41.07 1.06
C LYS A 12 19.40 40.92 -0.06
N VAL A 13 18.79 39.75 -0.12
CA VAL A 13 17.67 39.48 -1.03
C VAL A 13 16.44 40.22 -0.48
N PRO A 14 15.81 41.11 -1.25
CA PRO A 14 14.55 41.72 -0.83
C PRO A 14 13.47 40.64 -0.78
N LEU A 15 12.89 40.43 0.40
CA LEU A 15 11.73 39.56 0.55
C LEU A 15 10.53 40.25 -0.12
N PRO A 16 9.72 39.53 -0.90
CA PRO A 16 8.49 40.10 -1.45
C PRO A 16 7.56 40.49 -0.30
N GLU A 17 7.08 41.73 -0.34
CA GLU A 17 6.08 42.24 0.61
C GLU A 17 4.81 41.38 0.47
N GLY A 18 4.46 40.69 1.56
CA GLY A 18 3.29 39.82 1.60
C GLY A 18 2.03 40.65 1.39
N HIS A 19 1.25 40.32 0.35
CA HIS A 19 -0.10 40.84 0.21
C HIS A 19 -0.92 40.47 1.45
N LEU A 20 -1.65 41.45 1.99
CA LEU A 20 -2.64 41.26 3.05
C LEU A 20 -3.60 40.15 2.63
N VAL A 21 -3.44 38.98 3.25
CA VAL A 21 -4.28 37.82 2.98
C VAL A 21 -5.67 38.15 3.51
N ASP A 22 -6.61 38.31 2.59
CA ASP A 22 -8.02 38.48 2.95
C ASP A 22 -8.51 37.24 3.70
N ASP A 23 -8.99 37.40 4.94
CA ASP A 23 -9.54 36.32 5.77
C ASP A 23 -10.76 35.61 5.13
N ARG A 24 -11.26 36.14 4.01
CA ARG A 24 -12.30 35.50 3.17
C ARG A 24 -11.74 34.45 2.22
N ALA A 25 -10.45 34.49 1.87
CA ALA A 25 -9.82 33.49 0.99
C ALA A 25 -9.64 32.12 1.67
N LEU A 26 -9.68 32.08 3.01
CA LEU A 26 -9.54 30.85 3.80
C LEU A 26 -10.87 30.25 4.26
N ARG A 27 -12.01 30.73 3.73
CA ARG A 27 -13.31 30.12 4.04
C ARG A 27 -13.60 28.97 3.08
N PHE A 28 -13.56 27.76 3.61
CA PHE A 28 -14.12 26.60 2.91
C PHE A 28 -15.64 26.79 2.74
N PRO A 29 -16.21 26.48 1.56
CA PRO A 29 -17.64 26.55 1.36
C PRO A 29 -18.35 25.61 2.35
N SER A 30 -19.11 26.19 3.27
CA SER A 30 -19.74 25.48 4.40
C SER A 30 -21.11 24.88 4.08
N SER A 31 -21.55 24.93 2.82
CA SER A 31 -22.77 24.26 2.37
C SER A 31 -22.41 23.09 1.47
N PRO A 32 -22.93 21.88 1.74
CA PRO A 32 -22.87 20.79 0.77
C PRO A 32 -23.66 21.27 -0.45
N THR A 33 -22.99 21.46 -1.58
CA THR A 33 -23.66 21.77 -2.83
C THR A 33 -24.38 20.49 -3.25
N SER A 34 -25.58 20.31 -2.71
CA SER A 34 -26.50 19.25 -3.05
C SER A 34 -27.03 19.53 -4.45
N ARG A 35 -26.34 18.97 -5.43
CA ARG A 35 -26.92 18.39 -6.66
C ARG A 35 -25.78 17.77 -7.45
N GLU A 36 -25.64 16.46 -7.24
CA GLU A 36 -25.31 15.53 -8.32
C GLU A 36 -23.99 15.80 -9.05
N ARG A 37 -22.87 15.55 -8.36
CA ARG A 37 -21.60 15.25 -9.04
C ARG A 37 -21.62 13.79 -9.49
N VAL A 38 -22.44 13.48 -10.48
CA VAL A 38 -22.24 12.25 -11.28
C VAL A 38 -20.99 12.51 -12.10
N ILE A 39 -19.88 11.88 -11.71
CA ILE A 39 -18.64 11.94 -12.46
C ILE A 39 -18.85 11.08 -13.70
N GLU A 40 -19.24 11.69 -14.81
CA GLU A 40 -19.30 11.02 -16.10
C GLU A 40 -17.86 10.65 -16.52
N PRO A 41 -17.52 9.35 -16.61
CA PRO A 41 -16.16 8.91 -16.87
C PRO A 41 -15.61 9.36 -18.24
N GLU A 42 -16.49 9.76 -19.16
CA GLU A 42 -16.11 10.28 -20.48
C GLU A 42 -15.45 11.67 -20.39
N LYS A 43 -15.95 12.57 -19.53
CA LYS A 43 -15.38 13.92 -19.32
C LYS A 43 -14.01 13.86 -18.64
N VAL A 44 -13.78 12.84 -17.82
CA VAL A 44 -12.47 12.61 -17.19
C VAL A 44 -11.42 12.18 -18.23
N LYS A 45 -11.81 11.38 -19.24
CA LYS A 45 -10.89 10.95 -20.31
C LYS A 45 -10.46 12.10 -21.22
N GLU A 46 -11.32 13.08 -21.45
CA GLU A 46 -11.02 14.26 -22.25
C GLU A 46 -10.04 15.20 -21.53
N ALA A 47 -10.23 15.41 -20.22
CA ALA A 47 -9.31 16.22 -19.40
C ALA A 47 -7.89 15.59 -19.25
N VAL A 48 -7.79 14.27 -19.38
CA VAL A 48 -6.52 13.52 -19.35
C VAL A 48 -5.87 13.46 -20.76
N GLY A 49 -6.50 14.04 -21.78
CA GLY A 49 -5.93 14.13 -23.13
C GLY A 49 -5.93 12.81 -23.91
N ILE A 50 -6.74 11.82 -23.51
CA ILE A 50 -6.75 10.48 -24.13
C ILE A 50 -7.50 10.47 -25.49
N GLY A 51 -8.10 11.59 -25.90
CA GLY A 51 -8.86 11.72 -27.16
C GLY A 51 -8.47 12.90 -28.04
N SER A 52 -7.42 13.66 -27.72
CA SER A 52 -6.99 14.78 -28.57
C SER A 52 -6.48 14.23 -29.90
N LYS A 53 -7.26 14.47 -30.96
CA LYS A 53 -6.88 14.23 -32.37
C LYS A 53 -5.42 14.65 -32.58
N PRO A 54 -4.59 13.82 -33.23
CA PRO A 54 -3.22 14.22 -33.53
C PRO A 54 -3.28 15.48 -34.39
N MET A 55 -2.73 16.58 -33.87
CA MET A 55 -2.45 17.75 -34.69
C MET A 55 -1.62 17.29 -35.88
N MET A 56 -2.18 17.49 -37.08
CA MET A 56 -1.44 17.39 -38.33
C MET A 56 -0.17 18.21 -38.20
N LYS A 57 0.97 17.51 -38.16
CA LYS A 57 2.29 18.13 -38.25
C LYS A 57 2.56 18.32 -39.74
N GLU A 58 2.72 19.58 -40.13
CA GLU A 58 3.14 20.00 -41.47
C GLU A 58 4.25 19.11 -42.04
N GLU A 59 4.06 18.72 -43.29
CA GLU A 59 4.98 17.94 -44.10
C GLU A 59 6.31 18.67 -44.26
N SER A 60 7.34 18.23 -43.55
CA SER A 60 8.72 18.49 -43.96
C SER A 60 9.16 17.39 -44.92
N ILE A 61 9.26 17.77 -46.19
CA ILE A 61 9.82 16.97 -47.26
C ILE A 61 11.33 16.82 -46.97
N PHE A 62 11.72 15.67 -46.43
CA PHE A 62 13.12 15.23 -46.40
C PHE A 62 13.21 13.86 -47.10
N PRO A 63 14.13 13.68 -48.07
CA PRO A 63 14.23 12.45 -48.84
C PRO A 63 14.68 11.29 -47.95
N THR A 64 13.95 10.18 -48.10
CA THR A 64 14.14 8.89 -47.45
C THR A 64 15.52 8.31 -47.77
N ALA A 65 16.46 8.43 -46.85
CA ALA A 65 17.66 7.58 -46.82
C ALA A 65 17.42 6.42 -45.85
N ALA A 66 17.53 5.20 -46.36
CA ALA A 66 17.34 3.97 -45.59
C ALA A 66 18.28 3.93 -44.37
N PRO A 67 17.77 3.71 -43.14
CA PRO A 67 18.64 3.50 -41.99
C PRO A 67 19.28 2.11 -42.07
N ALA A 68 20.61 2.10 -42.07
CA ALA A 68 21.44 0.91 -41.99
C ALA A 68 21.10 0.06 -40.74
N PRO A 69 21.25 -1.27 -40.80
CA PRO A 69 20.95 -2.15 -39.67
C PRO A 69 21.90 -1.85 -38.49
N MET A 70 21.32 -1.53 -37.34
CA MET A 70 22.07 -1.27 -36.11
C MET A 70 22.88 -2.51 -35.68
N PRO A 71 24.15 -2.34 -35.27
CA PRO A 71 24.94 -3.44 -34.70
C PRO A 71 24.39 -3.84 -33.33
N LYS A 72 24.13 -5.14 -33.17
CA LYS A 72 23.66 -5.73 -31.90
C LYS A 72 24.71 -5.52 -30.80
N PRO A 73 24.32 -5.10 -29.58
CA PRO A 73 25.24 -4.93 -28.48
C PRO A 73 25.80 -6.29 -28.04
N LYS A 74 27.13 -6.42 -28.05
CA LYS A 74 27.83 -7.58 -27.48
C LYS A 74 27.67 -7.54 -25.95
N MET A 75 26.99 -8.53 -25.39
CA MET A 75 26.88 -8.71 -23.94
C MET A 75 28.28 -8.93 -23.36
N SER A 76 28.82 -7.93 -22.68
CA SER A 76 30.00 -8.07 -21.83
C SER A 76 29.62 -8.96 -20.64
N LYS A 77 30.24 -10.14 -20.54
CA LYS A 77 30.12 -11.00 -19.36
C LYS A 77 30.71 -10.25 -18.16
N MET A 78 29.86 -9.82 -17.23
CA MET A 78 30.33 -9.28 -15.96
C MET A 78 31.00 -10.41 -15.14
N PRO A 79 32.14 -10.13 -14.48
CA PRO A 79 32.73 -11.08 -13.54
C PRO A 79 31.81 -11.26 -12.32
N PRO A 80 31.73 -12.47 -11.74
CA PRO A 80 30.91 -12.74 -10.58
C PRO A 80 31.46 -11.96 -9.37
N MET A 81 30.61 -11.15 -8.73
CA MET A 81 30.95 -10.49 -7.48
C MET A 81 31.21 -11.55 -6.38
N PRO A 82 32.26 -11.37 -5.56
CA PRO A 82 32.52 -12.23 -4.42
C PRO A 82 31.39 -12.07 -3.40
N ARG A 83 30.67 -13.17 -3.13
CA ARG A 83 29.67 -13.21 -2.06
C ARG A 83 30.37 -13.09 -0.70
N PRO A 84 29.96 -12.18 0.18
CA PRO A 84 30.46 -12.16 1.55
C PRO A 84 30.02 -13.46 2.24
N MET A 85 31.00 -14.23 2.73
CA MET A 85 30.74 -15.39 3.56
C MET A 85 30.17 -14.91 4.89
N VAL A 86 28.86 -15.11 5.07
CA VAL A 86 28.19 -14.91 6.36
C VAL A 86 28.75 -15.98 7.31
N SER A 87 29.65 -15.57 8.18
CA SER A 87 30.13 -16.37 9.30
C SER A 87 28.92 -16.70 10.18
N ARG A 88 28.37 -17.90 10.01
CA ARG A 88 27.33 -18.46 10.88
C ARG A 88 27.96 -18.75 12.23
N ARG A 89 27.91 -17.79 13.14
CA ARG A 89 28.06 -18.11 14.56
C ARG A 89 26.89 -19.04 14.93
N PRO A 90 27.13 -20.19 15.57
CA PRO A 90 26.05 -21.00 16.13
C PRO A 90 25.38 -20.16 17.21
N VAL A 91 24.14 -19.74 16.94
CA VAL A 91 23.28 -19.14 17.94
C VAL A 91 22.86 -20.30 18.86
N PRO A 92 23.09 -20.22 20.17
CA PRO A 92 22.57 -21.24 21.09
C PRO A 92 21.05 -21.24 20.97
N GLU A 93 20.49 -22.38 20.54
CA GLU A 93 19.05 -22.59 20.53
C GLU A 93 18.51 -22.37 21.95
N PRO A 94 17.54 -21.47 22.16
CA PRO A 94 16.84 -21.44 23.42
C PRO A 94 16.13 -22.79 23.58
N MET A 95 16.52 -23.56 24.59
CA MET A 95 15.81 -24.74 25.05
C MET A 95 14.42 -24.29 25.51
N MET A 96 13.48 -24.17 24.57
CA MET A 96 12.08 -24.05 24.91
C MET A 96 11.68 -25.39 25.50
N GLU A 97 11.50 -25.37 26.81
CA GLU A 97 10.84 -26.37 27.62
C GLU A 97 9.49 -26.64 26.96
N ARG A 98 9.45 -27.66 26.10
CA ARG A 98 8.22 -28.17 25.49
C ARG A 98 7.39 -28.70 26.64
N SER A 99 6.49 -27.86 27.14
CA SER A 99 5.40 -28.30 27.99
C SER A 99 4.77 -29.52 27.29
N PRO A 100 4.54 -30.64 28.01
CA PRO A 100 3.84 -31.76 27.43
C PRO A 100 2.41 -31.30 27.20
N MET A 101 2.15 -30.80 25.99
CA MET A 101 0.80 -30.59 25.50
C MET A 101 0.26 -32.00 25.32
N GLU A 102 -0.36 -32.51 26.38
CA GLU A 102 -1.09 -33.77 26.35
C GLU A 102 -1.99 -33.72 25.13
N SER A 103 -1.63 -34.51 24.13
CA SER A 103 -2.52 -34.86 23.04
C SER A 103 -3.66 -35.63 23.69
N MET A 104 -4.69 -34.90 24.12
CA MET A 104 -6.01 -35.46 24.34
C MET A 104 -6.51 -35.90 22.96
N SER A 105 -6.04 -37.07 22.54
CA SER A 105 -6.57 -37.81 21.41
C SER A 105 -8.00 -38.20 21.78
N MET A 106 -8.94 -37.27 21.65
CA MET A 106 -10.36 -37.61 21.67
C MET A 106 -10.64 -38.40 20.39
N GLU A 107 -10.36 -39.69 20.42
CA GLU A 107 -10.75 -40.69 19.42
C GLU A 107 -12.27 -40.92 19.54
N GLY A 108 -13.04 -39.91 19.14
CA GLY A 108 -14.48 -39.96 19.08
C GLY A 108 -14.99 -38.91 18.09
N PRO A 109 -16.15 -39.13 17.44
CA PRO A 109 -16.75 -38.13 16.59
C PRO A 109 -17.00 -36.84 17.38
N LEU A 110 -16.33 -35.75 16.96
CA LEU A 110 -16.46 -34.44 17.57
C LEU A 110 -17.83 -33.86 17.18
N PHE A 111 -18.76 -33.82 18.13
CA PHE A 111 -20.08 -33.22 17.91
C PHE A 111 -20.05 -31.75 18.29
N VAL A 112 -20.25 -30.86 17.31
CA VAL A 112 -20.47 -29.43 17.54
C VAL A 112 -21.97 -29.20 17.71
N LYS A 113 -22.36 -28.49 18.78
CA LYS A 113 -23.77 -28.10 18.98
C LYS A 113 -24.26 -27.27 17.79
N VAL A 114 -25.47 -27.55 17.30
CA VAL A 114 -26.05 -26.85 16.13
C VAL A 114 -26.06 -25.33 16.31
N ASP A 115 -26.37 -24.84 17.51
CA ASP A 115 -26.37 -23.40 17.81
C ASP A 115 -24.97 -22.77 17.68
N VAL A 116 -23.93 -23.51 18.09
CA VAL A 116 -22.53 -23.07 17.97
C VAL A 116 -22.12 -23.06 16.50
N TYR A 117 -22.51 -24.10 15.75
CA TYR A 117 -22.23 -24.17 14.32
C TYR A 117 -22.90 -23.02 13.54
N GLN A 118 -24.18 -22.72 13.82
CA GLN A 118 -24.88 -21.59 13.19
C GLN A 118 -24.24 -20.24 13.52
N ARG A 119 -23.81 -20.05 14.77
CA ARG A 119 -23.07 -18.84 15.17
C ARG A 119 -21.76 -18.72 14.39
N VAL A 120 -20.99 -19.79 14.33
CA VAL A 120 -19.70 -19.81 13.61
C VAL A 120 -19.90 -19.56 12.12
N LEU A 121 -20.95 -20.12 11.50
CA LEU A 121 -21.28 -19.83 10.10
C LEU A 121 -21.54 -18.34 9.87
N GLY A 122 -22.34 -17.69 10.72
CA GLY A 122 -22.57 -16.25 10.63
C GLY A 122 -21.29 -15.43 10.80
N GLU A 123 -20.40 -15.85 11.70
CA GLU A 123 -19.09 -15.22 11.89
C GLU A 123 -18.17 -15.44 10.67
N ILE A 124 -18.19 -16.61 10.03
CA ILE A 124 -17.46 -16.90 8.78
C ILE A 124 -17.91 -15.97 7.66
N ASP A 125 -19.22 -15.80 7.49
CA ASP A 125 -19.76 -14.91 6.45
C ASP A 125 -19.31 -13.47 6.67
N GLN A 126 -19.28 -13.00 7.92
CA GLN A 126 -18.74 -11.69 8.24
C GLN A 126 -17.23 -11.56 7.93
N VAL A 127 -16.43 -12.59 8.21
CA VAL A 127 -14.99 -12.61 7.87
C VAL A 127 -14.79 -12.59 6.36
N LYS A 128 -15.66 -13.26 5.60
CA LYS A 128 -15.62 -13.23 4.13
C LYS A 128 -15.87 -11.83 3.58
N GLU A 129 -16.84 -11.10 4.14
CA GLU A 129 -17.07 -9.70 3.80
C GLU A 129 -15.85 -8.83 4.13
N ASP A 130 -15.27 -9.01 5.32
CA ASP A 130 -14.06 -8.28 5.72
C ASP A 130 -12.87 -8.55 4.79
N LEU A 131 -12.71 -9.80 4.30
CA LEU A 131 -11.68 -10.16 3.33
C LEU A 131 -11.90 -9.48 1.97
N GLN A 132 -13.15 -9.37 1.53
CA GLN A 132 -13.48 -8.64 0.30
C GLN A 132 -13.12 -7.15 0.46
N GLN A 133 -13.49 -6.54 1.58
CA GLN A 133 -13.13 -5.16 1.90
C GLN A 133 -11.62 -4.96 1.97
N LEU A 134 -10.88 -5.90 2.58
CA LEU A 134 -9.42 -5.86 2.62
C LEU A 134 -8.83 -5.92 1.20
N GLY A 135 -9.38 -6.77 0.33
CA GLY A 135 -8.98 -6.85 -1.08
C GLY A 135 -9.21 -5.54 -1.83
N HIS A 136 -10.32 -4.85 -1.56
CA HIS A 136 -10.58 -3.52 -2.11
C HIS A 136 -9.57 -2.48 -1.61
N LEU A 137 -9.32 -2.41 -0.29
CA LEU A 137 -8.34 -1.51 0.29
C LEU A 137 -6.91 -1.76 -0.24
N SER A 138 -6.54 -3.02 -0.46
CA SER A 138 -5.25 -3.37 -1.05
C SER A 138 -5.09 -2.84 -2.47
N ARG A 139 -6.12 -3.00 -3.31
CA ARG A 139 -6.11 -2.46 -4.69
C ARG A 139 -6.12 -0.93 -4.72
N GLU A 140 -6.89 -0.30 -3.82
CA GLU A 140 -6.88 1.16 -3.67
C GLU A 140 -5.52 1.68 -3.24
N LEU A 141 -4.84 0.99 -2.32
CA LEU A 141 -3.50 1.33 -1.87
C LEU A 141 -2.47 1.22 -3.01
N GLU A 142 -2.55 0.16 -3.82
CA GLU A 142 -1.71 0.00 -5.02
C GLU A 142 -1.97 1.09 -6.07
N ALA A 143 -3.23 1.54 -6.21
CA ALA A 143 -3.59 2.60 -7.14
C ALA A 143 -3.23 4.01 -6.62
N SER A 144 -3.24 4.22 -5.31
CA SER A 144 -3.00 5.53 -4.69
C SER A 144 -1.50 5.81 -4.55
N GLY A 145 -0.84 6.28 -5.61
CA GLY A 145 0.61 6.57 -5.58
C GLY A 145 1.07 7.65 -4.58
N PHE A 146 0.17 8.39 -3.90
CA PHE A 146 0.51 9.57 -3.10
C PHE A 146 -0.14 9.68 -1.71
N ASN A 147 -1.01 8.75 -1.29
CA ASN A 147 -1.61 8.75 0.06
C ASN A 147 -1.50 7.39 0.76
N ASN A 148 -0.27 6.89 0.84
CA ASN A 148 -0.01 5.53 1.30
C ASN A 148 -0.23 5.34 2.80
N GLU A 149 0.01 6.36 3.63
CA GLU A 149 0.12 6.16 5.08
C GLU A 149 -1.24 5.98 5.76
N ASP A 150 -2.24 6.77 5.37
CA ASP A 150 -3.61 6.62 5.87
C ASP A 150 -4.25 5.31 5.39
N ASN A 151 -4.09 4.99 4.10
CA ASN A 151 -4.63 3.75 3.52
C ASN A 151 -3.93 2.52 4.10
N PHE A 152 -2.62 2.58 4.32
CA PHE A 152 -1.87 1.52 4.99
C PHE A 152 -2.32 1.34 6.44
N THR A 153 -2.59 2.44 7.16
CA THR A 153 -3.10 2.38 8.54
C THR A 153 -4.48 1.73 8.59
N LYS A 154 -5.36 2.05 7.63
CA LYS A 154 -6.68 1.40 7.49
C LYS A 154 -6.54 -0.09 7.19
N LEU A 155 -5.67 -0.45 6.23
CA LEU A 155 -5.39 -1.84 5.88
C LEU A 155 -4.89 -2.62 7.10
N LYS A 156 -3.89 -2.09 7.81
CA LYS A 156 -3.33 -2.70 9.02
C LYS A 156 -4.39 -2.92 10.11
N ARG A 157 -5.28 -1.94 10.32
CA ARG A 157 -6.39 -2.06 11.28
C ARG A 157 -7.37 -3.16 10.84
N SER A 158 -7.69 -3.23 9.55
CA SER A 158 -8.57 -4.26 8.99
C SER A 158 -7.99 -5.67 9.14
N VAL A 159 -6.69 -5.85 8.85
CA VAL A 159 -5.99 -7.13 9.05
C VAL A 159 -6.02 -7.54 10.53
N LYS A 160 -5.72 -6.61 11.44
CA LYS A 160 -5.76 -6.89 12.88
C LYS A 160 -7.15 -7.33 13.33
N ASN A 161 -8.19 -6.62 12.91
CA ASN A 161 -9.57 -6.97 13.26
C ASN A 161 -9.96 -8.37 12.77
N MET A 162 -9.59 -8.72 11.53
CA MET A 162 -9.83 -10.08 11.01
C MET A 162 -9.08 -11.16 11.80
N HIS A 163 -7.81 -10.90 12.12
CA HIS A 163 -7.02 -11.82 12.93
C HIS A 163 -7.65 -12.06 14.30
N ASP A 164 -8.08 -10.99 14.97
CA ASP A 164 -8.70 -11.08 16.29
C ASP A 164 -10.07 -11.80 16.23
N LYS A 165 -10.84 -11.61 15.16
CA LYS A 165 -12.08 -12.37 14.89
C LYS A 165 -11.80 -13.85 14.69
N LEU A 166 -10.82 -14.21 13.85
CA LEU A 166 -10.44 -15.62 13.64
C LEU A 166 -10.00 -16.29 14.93
N LEU A 167 -9.21 -15.60 15.77
CA LEU A 167 -8.85 -16.11 17.09
C LEU A 167 -10.05 -16.28 18.02
N SER A 168 -11.07 -15.41 17.91
CA SER A 168 -12.30 -15.56 18.69
C SER A 168 -13.12 -16.77 18.24
N MET A 169 -13.23 -17.01 16.93
CA MET A 169 -13.91 -18.18 16.36
C MET A 169 -13.20 -19.47 16.75
N ASP A 170 -11.88 -19.48 16.66
CA ASP A 170 -11.03 -20.59 17.11
C ASP A 170 -11.26 -20.91 18.59
N LYS A 171 -11.29 -19.88 19.45
CA LYS A 171 -11.65 -20.04 20.86
C LYS A 171 -13.06 -20.61 21.04
N VAL A 172 -14.05 -20.17 20.26
CA VAL A 172 -15.42 -20.69 20.38
C VAL A 172 -15.49 -22.16 19.97
N LEU A 173 -14.79 -22.54 18.90
CA LEU A 173 -14.75 -23.91 18.41
C LEU A 173 -14.01 -24.84 19.38
N PHE A 174 -12.89 -24.40 19.94
CA PHE A 174 -11.97 -25.27 20.69
C PHE A 174 -11.98 -25.09 22.21
N LYS A 175 -12.60 -24.03 22.78
CA LYS A 175 -12.76 -23.92 24.26
C LYS A 175 -13.91 -24.75 24.83
N SER A 176 -14.76 -25.35 24.00
CA SER A 176 -16.04 -25.92 24.46
C SER A 176 -15.98 -27.36 25.00
N GLN A 177 -14.82 -27.87 25.40
CA GLN A 177 -14.69 -29.27 25.85
C GLN A 177 -13.90 -29.47 27.16
N GLY A 178 -13.85 -28.47 28.04
CA GLY A 178 -13.06 -28.53 29.28
C GLY A 178 -13.79 -28.32 30.62
N ASP A 179 -15.09 -28.03 30.61
CA ASP A 179 -15.91 -27.87 31.84
C ASP A 179 -17.07 -28.88 31.88
#